data_AF-A0A1B7SZ64-F1
#
_entry.id   AF-A0A1B7SZ64-F1
#
_cell.length_a   1.000
_cell.length_b   1.000
_cell.length_c   1.000
_cell.angle_alpha   90.00
_cell.angle_beta   90.00
_cell.angle_gamma   90.00
#
_symmetry.space_group_name_H-M   'P 1'
#
loop_
_entity.id
_entity.type
_entity.pdbx_description
1 polymer ?
#
loop_
_entity_poly.entity_id
_entity_poly.type
_entity_poly.pdbx_seq_one_letter_code
_entity_poly.pdbx_strand_id
1 'polypeptide(L)'
;MSSNTNFSKLGCAKWLVEALNAMKITTPTEIQRHCIPEILNGKNCIGGAKTGSGKTIAFAAPMLTEWSKDPCGMFGVVLTPTRELAMQIAEQFSALGSSMNIRISICVGGEDIIKQSLELQRRPHFIIATPGRFAHHIIQGNEEFVNNLKRLKYLVLDEADMLLTNTFSSDLKR
;
A
#
# COMPACT_ATOMS: atom_id res chain seq x y z
N MET A 1 2.11 -1.69 -33.30
CA MET A 1 2.63 -0.37 -32.88
C MET A 1 2.58 -0.31 -31.36
N SER A 2 3.70 -0.55 -30.68
CA SER A 2 3.78 -0.49 -29.22
C SER A 2 3.66 0.97 -28.82
N SER A 3 2.46 1.41 -28.45
CA SER A 3 2.28 2.76 -27.92
C SER A 3 3.20 2.91 -26.71
N ASN A 4 4.11 3.88 -26.76
CA ASN A 4 5.01 4.18 -25.66
C ASN A 4 4.12 4.67 -24.50
N THR A 5 3.72 3.72 -23.66
CA THR A 5 2.74 3.92 -22.58
C THR A 5 3.56 4.38 -21.39
N ASN A 6 3.44 5.64 -20.98
CA ASN A 6 4.09 6.15 -19.77
C ASN A 6 3.06 6.18 -18.63
N PHE A 7 3.52 6.37 -17.39
CA PHE A 7 2.62 6.41 -16.23
C PHE A 7 1.54 7.51 -16.31
N SER A 8 1.81 8.62 -16.97
CA SER A 8 0.80 9.66 -17.21
C SER A 8 -0.38 9.14 -18.04
N LYS A 9 -0.12 8.33 -19.07
CA LYS A 9 -1.18 7.68 -19.88
C LYS A 9 -1.95 6.61 -19.11
N LEU A 10 -1.39 6.09 -18.02
CA LEU A 10 -2.09 5.17 -17.12
C LEU A 10 -2.99 5.88 -16.10
N GLY A 11 -3.03 7.22 -16.11
CA GLY A 11 -3.85 8.02 -15.21
C GLY A 11 -3.13 8.46 -13.92
N CYS A 12 -1.83 8.20 -13.77
CA CYS A 12 -1.08 8.62 -12.59
C CYS A 12 -0.99 10.16 -12.48
N ALA A 13 -1.04 10.67 -11.25
CA ALA A 13 -0.89 12.10 -10.97
C ALA A 13 0.48 12.63 -11.46
N LYS A 14 0.53 13.89 -11.91
CA LYS A 14 1.74 14.51 -12.47
C LYS A 14 2.94 14.43 -11.52
N TRP A 15 2.73 14.76 -10.24
CA TRP A 15 3.78 14.74 -9.22
C TRP A 15 4.37 13.33 -9.03
N LEU A 16 3.54 12.29 -9.16
CA LEU A 16 3.96 10.89 -9.04
C LEU A 16 4.76 10.45 -10.27
N VAL A 17 4.35 10.90 -11.47
CA VAL A 17 5.11 10.67 -12.70
C VAL A 17 6.50 11.31 -12.60
N GLU A 18 6.60 12.51 -12.03
CA GLU A 18 7.89 13.18 -11.77
C GLU A 18 8.75 12.39 -10.78
N ALA A 19 8.17 11.89 -9.68
CA ALA A 19 8.87 11.04 -8.72
C ALA A 19 9.39 9.73 -9.36
N LEU A 20 8.55 9.04 -10.14
CA LEU A 20 8.92 7.83 -10.88
C LEU A 20 10.07 8.11 -11.88
N ASN A 21 10.01 9.23 -12.60
CA ASN A 21 11.07 9.64 -13.52
C ASN A 21 12.40 9.93 -12.79
N ALA A 22 12.35 10.57 -11.62
CA ALA A 22 13.54 10.81 -10.80
C ALA A 22 14.21 9.50 -10.33
N MET A 23 13.39 8.47 -10.09
CA MET A 23 13.84 7.10 -9.81
C MET A 23 14.26 6.31 -11.07
N LYS A 24 14.26 6.93 -12.25
CA LYS A 24 14.52 6.31 -13.57
C LYS A 24 13.51 5.21 -13.96
N ILE A 25 12.31 5.25 -13.38
CA ILE A 25 11.20 4.34 -13.70
C ILE A 25 10.26 5.04 -14.69
N THR A 26 10.62 5.00 -15.96
CA THR A 26 9.91 5.76 -17.02
C THR A 26 8.87 4.93 -17.76
N THR A 27 9.07 3.61 -17.83
CA THR A 27 8.24 2.69 -18.61
C THR A 27 7.55 1.71 -17.66
N PRO A 28 6.21 1.68 -17.62
CA PRO A 28 5.46 0.76 -16.77
C PRO A 28 5.66 -0.67 -17.24
N THR A 29 5.75 -1.60 -16.29
CA THR A 29 5.78 -3.05 -16.57
C THR A 29 4.40 -3.55 -17.03
N GLU A 30 4.33 -4.80 -17.47
CA GLU A 30 3.07 -5.39 -17.92
C GLU A 30 2.00 -5.37 -16.84
N ILE A 31 2.32 -5.81 -15.62
CA ILE A 31 1.36 -5.78 -14.50
C ILE A 31 0.91 -4.35 -14.18
N GLN A 32 1.80 -3.36 -14.24
CA GLN A 32 1.46 -1.96 -14.01
C GLN A 32 0.50 -1.42 -15.08
N ARG A 33 0.73 -1.75 -16.36
CA ARG A 33 -0.16 -1.33 -17.46
C ARG A 33 -1.58 -1.87 -17.32
N HIS A 34 -1.74 -3.08 -16.78
CA HIS A 34 -3.05 -3.73 -16.64
C HIS A 34 -3.73 -3.35 -15.32
N CYS A 35 -2.99 -3.25 -14.21
CA CYS A 35 -3.58 -3.00 -12.90
C CYS A 35 -3.87 -1.52 -12.64
N ILE A 36 -2.95 -0.61 -12.98
CA ILE A 36 -3.07 0.81 -12.57
C ILE A 36 -4.38 1.44 -13.06
N PRO A 37 -4.76 1.36 -14.35
CA PRO A 37 -5.99 1.97 -14.84
C PRO A 37 -7.25 1.34 -14.22
N GLU A 38 -7.24 0.01 -14.04
CA GLU A 38 -8.39 -0.71 -13.47
C GLU A 38 -8.62 -0.32 -12.00
N ILE A 39 -7.54 -0.18 -11.22
CA ILE A 39 -7.62 0.26 -9.82
C ILE A 39 -8.08 1.72 -9.74
N LEU A 40 -7.59 2.61 -10.62
CA LEU A 40 -8.07 4.01 -10.69
C LEU A 40 -9.55 4.10 -11.07
N ASN A 41 -10.05 3.17 -11.87
CA ASN A 41 -11.46 3.05 -12.22
C ASN A 41 -12.32 2.44 -11.08
N GLY A 42 -11.74 2.24 -9.90
CA GLY A 42 -12.45 1.73 -8.72
C GLY A 42 -12.74 0.23 -8.76
N LYS A 43 -12.08 -0.53 -9.65
CA LYS A 43 -12.27 -1.98 -9.72
C LYS A 43 -11.36 -2.72 -8.75
N ASN A 44 -11.88 -3.80 -8.18
CA ASN A 44 -11.07 -4.78 -7.47
C ASN A 44 -10.16 -5.50 -8.46
N CYS A 45 -8.92 -5.76 -8.06
CA CYS A 45 -7.91 -6.35 -8.92
C CYS A 45 -7.21 -7.54 -8.23
N ILE A 46 -6.97 -8.60 -9.00
CA ILE A 46 -6.08 -9.71 -8.62
C ILE A 46 -4.92 -9.70 -9.61
N GLY A 47 -3.73 -9.36 -9.13
CA GLY A 47 -2.51 -9.28 -9.95
C GLY A 47 -1.58 -10.46 -9.70
N GLY A 48 -1.53 -11.40 -10.63
CA GLY A 48 -0.58 -12.52 -10.59
C GLY A 48 0.69 -12.23 -11.38
N ALA A 49 1.81 -12.03 -10.70
CA ALA A 49 3.11 -11.86 -11.36
C ALA A 49 4.29 -12.31 -10.49
N LYS A 50 5.42 -12.63 -11.14
CA LYS A 50 6.66 -13.03 -10.47
C LYS A 50 7.22 -11.88 -9.62
N THR A 51 7.99 -12.19 -8.58
CA THR A 51 8.75 -11.20 -7.81
C THR A 51 9.65 -10.37 -8.75
N GLY A 52 9.84 -9.08 -8.45
CA GLY A 52 10.61 -8.17 -9.30
C GLY A 52 9.86 -7.64 -10.54
N SER A 53 8.60 -8.04 -10.76
CA SER A 53 7.77 -7.54 -11.87
C SER A 53 7.22 -6.11 -11.68
N GLY A 54 7.53 -5.47 -10.55
CA GLY A 54 7.04 -4.14 -10.21
C GLY A 54 5.63 -4.10 -9.62
N LYS A 55 5.18 -5.19 -8.96
CA LYS A 55 3.87 -5.32 -8.28
C LYS A 55 3.61 -4.16 -7.32
N THR A 56 4.61 -3.76 -6.53
CA THR A 56 4.48 -2.69 -5.54
C THR A 56 4.02 -1.37 -6.17
N ILE A 57 4.64 -0.95 -7.28
CA ILE A 57 4.20 0.26 -8.00
C ILE A 57 2.82 0.07 -8.61
N ALA A 58 2.45 -1.15 -9.03
CA ALA A 58 1.15 -1.42 -9.64
C ALA A 58 -0.02 -1.10 -8.71
N PHE A 59 0.12 -1.28 -7.39
CA PHE A 59 -0.89 -0.84 -6.40
C PHE A 59 -0.55 0.50 -5.72
N ALA A 60 0.73 0.83 -5.50
CA ALA A 60 1.11 2.09 -4.86
C ALA A 60 0.76 3.30 -5.73
N ALA A 61 0.97 3.21 -7.05
CA ALA A 61 0.73 4.32 -7.96
C ALA A 61 -0.73 4.80 -7.98
N PRO A 62 -1.74 3.92 -8.13
CA PRO A 62 -3.14 4.35 -8.07
C PRO A 62 -3.54 4.83 -6.66
N MET A 63 -3.05 4.17 -5.60
CA MET A 63 -3.31 4.59 -4.22
C MET A 63 -2.81 6.01 -3.93
N LEU A 64 -1.56 6.31 -4.32
CA LEU A 64 -0.96 7.64 -4.16
C LEU A 64 -1.65 8.68 -5.04
N THR A 65 -2.01 8.31 -6.27
CA THR A 65 -2.74 9.19 -7.20
C THR A 65 -4.07 9.62 -6.60
N GLU A 66 -4.90 8.67 -6.14
CA GLU A 66 -6.19 9.00 -5.53
C GLU A 66 -6.04 9.73 -4.20
N TRP A 67 -5.11 9.30 -3.33
CA TRP A 67 -4.85 9.97 -2.06
C TRP A 67 -4.49 11.45 -2.26
N SER A 68 -3.73 11.78 -3.30
CA SER A 68 -3.32 13.16 -3.57
C SER A 68 -4.44 14.10 -3.98
N LYS A 69 -5.62 13.59 -4.37
CA LYS A 69 -6.78 14.41 -4.73
C LYS A 69 -7.51 14.96 -3.51
N ASP A 70 -7.60 14.16 -2.45
CA ASP A 70 -8.21 14.52 -1.17
C ASP A 70 -7.44 13.83 -0.02
N PRO A 71 -6.29 14.41 0.39
CA PRO A 71 -5.39 13.78 1.36
C PRO A 71 -6.05 13.56 2.71
N CYS A 72 -6.11 12.31 3.15
CA CYS A 72 -6.59 11.96 4.48
C CYS A 72 -5.71 10.90 5.18
N GLY A 73 -5.91 10.76 6.49
CA GLY A 73 -5.26 9.74 7.30
C GLY A 73 -5.97 8.39 7.15
N MET A 74 -5.21 7.30 7.28
CA MET A 74 -5.66 5.93 7.12
C MET A 74 -6.41 5.73 5.80
N PHE A 75 -5.77 6.11 4.70
CA PHE A 75 -6.32 6.02 3.35
C PHE A 75 -6.21 4.60 2.79
N GLY A 76 -5.11 3.89 3.10
CA GLY A 76 -4.92 2.51 2.65
C GLY A 76 -4.07 1.66 3.58
N VAL A 77 -4.34 0.35 3.55
CA VAL A 77 -3.59 -0.69 4.26
C VAL A 77 -3.00 -1.67 3.25
N VAL A 78 -1.73 -2.04 3.45
CA VAL A 78 -1.08 -3.15 2.75
C VAL A 78 -0.72 -4.23 3.77
N LEU A 79 -1.27 -5.42 3.59
CA LEU A 79 -0.91 -6.61 4.36
C LEU A 79 0.09 -7.44 3.57
N THR A 80 1.14 -7.91 4.23
CA THR A 80 2.23 -8.69 3.63
C THR A 80 2.76 -9.71 4.65
N PRO A 81 3.28 -10.89 4.23
CA PRO A 81 3.50 -12.00 5.17
C PRO A 81 4.70 -11.81 6.09
N THR A 82 5.68 -10.97 5.75
CA THR A 82 6.93 -10.84 6.52
C THR A 82 7.27 -9.39 6.89
N ARG A 83 8.13 -9.22 7.90
CA ARG A 83 8.61 -7.91 8.35
C ARG A 83 9.43 -7.22 7.26
N GLU A 84 10.26 -8.01 6.59
CA GLU A 84 11.21 -7.57 5.57
C GLU A 84 10.46 -7.05 4.36
N LEU A 85 9.40 -7.75 3.91
CA LEU A 85 8.54 -7.28 2.83
C LEU A 85 7.78 -6.00 3.23
N ALA A 86 7.29 -5.91 4.47
CA ALA A 86 6.63 -4.70 4.96
C ALA A 86 7.57 -3.48 4.91
N MET A 87 8.82 -3.64 5.35
CA MET A 87 9.83 -2.59 5.29
C MET A 87 10.14 -2.20 3.84
N GLN A 88 10.33 -3.17 2.94
CA GLN A 88 10.58 -2.90 1.52
C GLN A 88 9.44 -2.14 0.85
N ILE A 89 8.18 -2.53 1.11
CA ILE A 89 7.01 -1.81 0.58
C ILE A 89 6.97 -0.38 1.16
N ALA A 90 7.27 -0.20 2.45
CA ALA A 90 7.28 1.12 3.09
C ALA A 90 8.35 2.05 2.53
N GLU A 91 9.54 1.53 2.23
CA GLU A 91 10.59 2.25 1.53
C GLU A 91 10.13 2.68 0.13
N GLN A 92 9.46 1.80 -0.63
CA GLN A 92 8.93 2.13 -1.95
C GLN A 92 7.86 3.23 -1.87
N PHE A 93 6.91 3.13 -0.95
CA PHE A 93 5.93 4.20 -0.72
C PHE A 93 6.64 5.51 -0.38
N SER A 94 7.58 5.49 0.58
CA SER A 94 8.32 6.68 1.03
C SER A 94 9.07 7.34 -0.12
N ALA A 95 9.73 6.55 -0.98
CA ALA A 95 10.45 7.06 -2.14
C ALA A 95 9.49 7.74 -3.13
N LEU A 96 8.39 7.05 -3.49
CA LEU A 96 7.38 7.56 -4.42
C LEU A 96 6.69 8.83 -3.89
N GLY A 97 6.35 8.87 -2.60
CA GLY A 97 5.62 9.95 -1.95
C GLY A 97 6.47 11.01 -1.26
N SER A 98 7.79 10.99 -1.44
CA SER A 98 8.75 11.87 -0.76
C SER A 98 8.44 13.36 -0.96
N SER A 99 8.07 13.76 -2.19
CA SER A 99 7.69 15.13 -2.52
C SER A 99 6.37 15.60 -1.89
N MET A 100 5.53 14.66 -1.44
CA MET A 100 4.22 14.92 -0.84
C MET A 100 4.21 14.72 0.68
N ASN A 101 5.36 14.44 1.29
CA ASN A 101 5.52 14.20 2.74
C ASN A 101 4.50 13.18 3.29
N ILE A 102 4.35 12.06 2.58
CA ILE A 102 3.42 11.01 3.02
C ILE A 102 3.85 10.43 4.38
N ARG A 103 2.86 10.15 5.24
CA ARG A 103 3.06 9.48 6.53
C ARG A 103 2.73 8.01 6.38
N ILE A 104 3.67 7.15 6.72
CA ILE A 104 3.51 5.70 6.69
C ILE A 104 3.78 5.18 8.09
N SER A 105 3.01 4.20 8.54
CA SER A 105 3.34 3.41 9.74
C SER A 105 3.55 1.95 9.36
N ILE A 106 4.55 1.33 9.98
CA ILE A 106 4.88 -0.08 9.79
C ILE A 106 4.42 -0.84 11.03
N CYS A 107 3.49 -1.78 10.85
CA CYS A 107 2.91 -2.56 11.93
C CYS A 107 3.32 -4.03 11.83
N VAL A 108 4.45 -4.38 12.45
CA VAL A 108 5.00 -5.74 12.39
C VAL A 108 5.39 -6.32 13.75
N GLY A 109 5.51 -7.64 13.84
CA GLY A 109 5.97 -8.34 15.05
C GLY A 109 7.44 -8.03 15.38
N GLY A 110 7.83 -8.21 16.64
CA GLY A 110 9.22 -8.01 17.10
C GLY A 110 9.68 -6.55 17.25
N GLU A 111 8.79 -5.59 17.03
CA GLU A 111 9.00 -4.16 17.32
C GLU A 111 8.17 -3.73 18.55
N ASP A 112 8.55 -2.59 19.14
CA ASP A 112 7.87 -2.00 20.30
C ASP A 112 6.40 -1.66 19.95
N ILE A 113 5.49 -2.24 20.72
CA ILE A 113 4.06 -2.13 20.48
C ILE A 113 3.49 -0.77 20.83
N ILE A 114 4.02 -0.12 21.88
CA ILE A 114 3.58 1.19 22.33
C ILE A 114 3.98 2.23 21.28
N LYS A 115 5.19 2.13 20.75
CA LYS A 115 5.66 2.98 19.64
C LYS A 115 4.74 2.86 18.42
N GLN A 116 4.41 1.64 17.99
CA GLN A 116 3.48 1.44 16.88
C GLN A 116 2.08 1.99 17.17
N SER A 117 1.56 1.81 18.39
CA SER A 117 0.27 2.39 18.79
C SER A 117 0.27 3.91 18.71
N LEU A 118 1.35 4.56 19.16
CA LEU A 118 1.51 6.02 19.07
C LEU A 118 1.61 6.50 17.62
N GLU A 119 2.28 5.75 16.73
CA GLU A 119 2.34 6.05 15.31
C GLU A 119 0.97 5.94 14.65
N LEU A 120 0.19 4.89 14.95
CA LEU A 120 -1.16 4.71 14.45
C LEU A 120 -2.12 5.82 14.91
N GLN A 121 -1.99 6.27 16.16
CA GLN A 121 -2.77 7.41 16.69
C GLN A 121 -2.51 8.71 15.93
N ARG A 122 -1.34 8.88 15.31
CA ARG A 122 -1.02 10.04 14.46
C ARG A 122 -1.69 9.99 13.08
N ARG A 123 -2.53 8.97 12.82
CA ARG A 123 -3.30 8.79 11.58
C ARG A 123 -2.40 8.84 10.33
N PRO A 124 -1.46 7.88 10.19
CA PRO A 124 -0.62 7.79 8.99
C PRO A 124 -1.49 7.63 7.75
N HIS A 125 -1.07 8.15 6.60
CA HIS A 125 -1.83 8.03 5.36
C HIS A 125 -1.92 6.59 4.89
N PHE A 126 -0.81 5.85 5.03
CA PHE A 126 -0.73 4.44 4.67
C PHE A 126 -0.21 3.60 5.83
N ILE A 127 -0.75 2.40 5.97
CA ILE A 127 -0.32 1.42 6.96
C ILE A 127 0.20 0.21 6.20
N ILE A 128 1.40 -0.27 6.53
CA ILE A 128 1.98 -1.47 5.95
C ILE A 128 2.27 -2.44 7.09
N ALA A 129 1.71 -3.65 7.02
CA ALA A 129 1.63 -4.50 8.19
C ALA A 129 1.71 -5.99 7.90
N THR A 130 2.11 -6.75 8.92
CA THR A 130 1.84 -8.19 8.96
C THR A 130 0.47 -8.44 9.61
N PRO A 131 -0.30 -9.45 9.17
CA PRO A 131 -1.68 -9.67 9.64
C PRO A 131 -1.80 -9.74 11.16
N GLY A 132 -1.00 -10.58 11.82
CA GLY A 132 -1.12 -10.78 13.27
C GLY A 132 -0.84 -9.53 14.11
N ARG A 133 0.14 -8.71 13.72
CA ARG A 133 0.42 -7.45 14.43
C ARG A 133 -0.68 -6.43 14.19
N PHE A 134 -1.18 -6.31 12.96
CA PHE A 134 -2.26 -5.37 12.66
C PHE A 134 -3.55 -5.76 13.37
N ALA A 135 -3.92 -7.05 13.34
CA ALA A 135 -5.07 -7.58 14.07
C ALA A 135 -4.97 -7.31 15.56
N HIS A 136 -3.78 -7.45 16.16
CA HIS A 136 -3.57 -7.09 17.56
C HIS A 136 -3.89 -5.60 17.83
N HIS A 137 -3.41 -4.67 17.00
CA HIS A 137 -3.73 -3.24 17.14
C HIS A 137 -5.21 -2.92 16.93
N ILE A 138 -5.91 -3.66 16.07
CA ILE A 138 -7.37 -3.52 15.90
C ILE A 138 -8.11 -3.96 17.16
N ILE A 139 -7.75 -5.12 17.71
CA ILE A 139 -8.41 -5.71 18.90
C ILE A 139 -8.17 -4.87 20.16
N GLN A 140 -6.94 -4.37 20.34
CA GLN A 140 -6.57 -3.53 21.48
C GLN A 140 -6.88 -2.04 21.24
N GLY A 141 -7.24 -1.68 20.02
CA GLY A 141 -7.53 -0.31 19.62
C GLY A 141 -8.83 0.19 20.26
N ASN A 142 -8.92 1.50 20.47
CA ASN A 142 -10.15 2.12 20.93
C ASN A 142 -11.17 2.23 19.76
N GLU A 143 -12.42 2.60 20.10
CA GLU A 143 -13.49 2.73 19.12
C GLU A 143 -13.16 3.74 18.01
N GLU A 144 -12.45 4.82 18.36
CA GLU A 144 -12.01 5.82 17.39
C GLU A 144 -11.07 5.23 16.33
N PHE A 145 -10.10 4.41 16.74
CA PHE A 145 -9.20 3.71 15.83
C PHE A 145 -9.97 2.83 14.86
N VAL A 146 -10.88 1.99 15.38
CA VAL A 146 -11.71 1.10 14.56
C VAL A 146 -12.60 1.90 13.59
N ASN A 147 -13.18 3.01 14.04
CA ASN A 147 -13.99 3.89 13.19
C ASN A 147 -13.16 4.58 12.10
N ASN A 148 -11.88 4.89 12.35
CA ASN A 148 -10.99 5.38 11.31
C ASN A 148 -10.74 4.33 10.22
N LEU A 149 -10.55 3.05 10.60
CA LEU A 149 -10.33 1.97 9.65
C LEU A 149 -11.55 1.71 8.74
N LYS A 150 -12.78 1.95 9.21
CA LYS A 150 -13.99 1.87 8.37
C LYS A 150 -14.00 2.84 7.19
N ARG A 151 -13.12 3.85 7.20
CA ARG A 151 -12.99 4.87 6.14
C ARG A 151 -11.88 4.58 5.14
N LEU A 152 -11.15 3.46 5.32
CA LEU A 152 -10.12 3.02 4.38
C LEU A 152 -10.70 2.95 2.96
N LYS A 153 -9.93 3.47 2.00
CA LYS A 153 -10.27 3.41 0.57
C LYS A 153 -9.61 2.22 -0.12
N TYR A 154 -8.48 1.76 0.42
CA TYR A 154 -7.70 0.69 -0.16
C TYR A 154 -7.29 -0.36 0.88
N LEU A 155 -7.42 -1.62 0.47
CA LEU A 155 -6.82 -2.78 1.12
C LEU A 155 -6.05 -3.57 0.07
N VAL A 156 -4.79 -3.85 0.34
CA VAL A 156 -3.93 -4.69 -0.51
C VAL A 156 -3.47 -5.90 0.28
N LEU A 157 -3.55 -7.08 -0.34
CA LEU A 157 -2.95 -8.32 0.16
C LEU A 157 -1.79 -8.67 -0.78
N ASP A 158 -0.56 -8.39 -0.34
CA ASP A 158 0.65 -8.71 -1.09
C ASP A 158 1.17 -10.11 -0.72
N GLU A 159 1.62 -10.87 -1.72
CA GLU A 159 1.92 -12.32 -1.60
C GLU A 159 0.73 -13.07 -0.94
N ALA A 160 -0.46 -12.90 -1.54
CA ALA A 160 -1.73 -13.40 -1.02
C ALA A 160 -1.76 -14.93 -0.85
N ASP A 161 -1.05 -15.67 -1.68
CA ASP A 161 -0.87 -17.12 -1.54
C ASP A 161 -0.22 -17.50 -0.20
N MET A 162 0.77 -16.74 0.25
CA MET A 162 1.37 -16.90 1.58
C MET A 162 0.44 -16.43 2.70
N LEU A 163 -0.25 -15.30 2.50
CA LEU A 163 -1.18 -14.74 3.48
C LEU A 163 -2.40 -15.65 3.72
N LEU A 164 -2.85 -16.40 2.72
CA LEU A 164 -4.02 -17.27 2.83
C LEU A 164 -3.70 -18.65 3.41
N THR A 165 -2.45 -18.89 3.83
CA THR A 165 -2.10 -20.10 4.58
C THR A 165 -2.73 -20.11 5.98
N ASN A 166 -2.81 -21.29 6.59
CA ASN A 166 -3.40 -21.47 7.93
C ASN A 166 -2.74 -20.59 9.01
N THR A 167 -1.49 -20.18 8.81
CA THR A 167 -0.72 -19.32 9.73
C THR A 167 -1.38 -17.96 9.95
N PHE A 168 -1.94 -17.34 8.90
CA PHE A 168 -2.50 -15.97 8.99
C PHE A 168 -4.03 -15.93 8.81
N SER A 169 -4.65 -17.04 8.40
CA SER A 169 -6.09 -17.10 8.12
C SER A 169 -6.96 -16.63 9.28
N SER A 170 -6.58 -16.94 10.53
CA SER A 170 -7.32 -16.47 11.70
C SER A 170 -7.23 -14.95 11.90
N ASP A 171 -6.08 -14.36 11.60
CA ASP A 171 -5.86 -12.93 11.76
C ASP A 171 -6.53 -12.12 10.65
N LEU A 172 -6.55 -12.66 9.41
CA LEU A 172 -7.24 -12.04 8.28
C LEU A 172 -8.77 -12.05 8.39
N LYS A 173 -9.34 -12.99 9.15
CA LYS A 173 -10.79 -13.07 9.37
C LYS A 173 -11.31 -12.11 10.43
N ARG A 174 -10.42 -11.52 11.23
CA ARG A 174 -10.76 -10.59 12.33
C ARG A 174 -10.86 -9.17 11.81
#